data_AF-A0A1H3MQK4-F1
#
_entry.id   AF-A0A1H3MQK4-F1
#
_cell.length_a   1.000
_cell.length_b   1.000
_cell.length_c   1.000
_cell.angle_alpha   90.00
_cell.angle_beta   90.00
_cell.angle_gamma   90.00
#
_symmetry.space_group_name_H-M   'P 1'
#
loop_
_entity.id
_entity.type
_entity.pdbx_description
1 polymer ?
#
loop_
_entity_poly.entity_id
_entity_poly.type
_entity_poly.pdbx_seq_one_letter_code
_entity_poly.pdbx_strand_id
1 'polypeptide(L)'
;MTALLVEAVWLNDIALCSLDELAEFSGLSHDELADLVAIGAIEPDRSAAPEHVFPAQTIVLARTARRLRDDFELDIHGVAMALNLLQKIHALETRLAALDAKLPHLS
;
A
#
# COMPACT_ATOMS: atom_id res chain seq x y z
N MET A 1 -15.39 -17.16 -10.05
CA MET A 1 -15.60 -15.71 -10.17
C MET A 1 -14.47 -15.03 -9.40
N THR A 2 -13.31 -14.96 -10.04
CA THR A 2 -12.05 -14.48 -9.47
C THR A 2 -11.96 -12.98 -9.71
N ALA A 3 -12.01 -12.19 -8.64
CA ALA A 3 -11.72 -10.78 -8.70
C ALA A 3 -10.22 -10.62 -9.01
N LEU A 4 -9.91 -10.43 -10.29
CA LEU A 4 -8.61 -9.96 -10.73
C LEU A 4 -8.45 -8.53 -10.22
N LEU A 5 -7.80 -8.37 -9.06
CA LEU A 5 -7.18 -7.11 -8.66
C LEU A 5 -5.97 -6.89 -9.56
N VAL A 6 -6.22 -6.51 -10.81
CA VAL A 6 -5.23 -5.91 -11.68
C VAL A 6 -5.57 -4.42 -11.72
N GLU A 7 -5.22 -3.72 -10.65
CA GLU A 7 -5.12 -2.27 -10.70
C GLU A 7 -3.77 -1.97 -11.38
N ALA A 8 -3.85 -1.33 -12.54
CA ALA A 8 -2.80 -1.27 -13.53
C ALA A 8 -1.46 -0.78 -12.98
N VAL A 9 -0.40 -1.46 -13.41
CA VAL A 9 0.99 -0.97 -13.39
C VAL A 9 1.04 0.32 -14.21
N TRP A 10 1.14 1.46 -13.55
CA TRP A 10 1.44 2.73 -14.22
C TRP A 10 2.95 2.83 -14.45
N LEU A 11 3.32 2.91 -15.73
CA LEU A 11 4.66 3.03 -16.27
C LEU A 11 5.33 4.37 -15.86
N ASN A 12 6.55 4.27 -15.32
CA ASN A 12 7.73 5.09 -15.61
C ASN A 12 7.72 6.63 -15.42
N ASP A 13 6.71 7.21 -14.77
CA ASP A 13 6.81 8.50 -14.08
C ASP A 13 6.61 8.25 -12.60
N ILE A 14 7.52 8.72 -11.73
CA ILE A 14 7.26 8.72 -10.28
C ILE A 14 6.19 9.79 -10.05
N ALA A 15 4.93 9.43 -10.29
CA ALA A 15 3.81 10.29 -9.98
C ALA A 15 3.82 10.51 -8.47
N LEU A 16 3.93 11.77 -8.06
CA LEU A 16 3.80 12.19 -6.67
C LEU A 16 2.40 12.76 -6.45
N CYS A 17 1.87 12.59 -5.25
CA CYS A 17 0.62 13.19 -4.81
C CYS A 17 0.82 13.89 -3.47
N SER A 18 0.06 14.95 -3.26
CA SER A 18 -0.02 15.67 -1.98
C SER A 18 -0.81 14.85 -0.94
N LEU A 19 -0.70 15.24 0.33
CA LEU A 19 -1.54 14.68 1.40
C LEU A 19 -3.04 14.88 1.13
N ASP A 20 -3.42 16.01 0.50
CA ASP A 20 -4.81 16.33 0.18
C ASP A 20 -5.37 15.38 -0.91
N GLU A 21 -4.61 15.15 -1.98
CA GLU A 21 -4.96 14.17 -3.00
C GLU A 21 -5.00 12.76 -2.41
N LEU A 22 -4.08 12.43 -1.50
CA LEU A 22 -4.08 11.15 -0.82
C LEU A 22 -5.35 10.94 0.02
N ALA A 23 -5.80 11.96 0.76
CA ALA A 23 -7.05 11.93 1.50
C ALA A 23 -8.26 11.78 0.56
N GLU A 24 -8.33 12.60 -0.49
CA GLU A 24 -9.41 12.58 -1.48
C GLU A 24 -9.54 11.21 -2.17
N PHE A 25 -8.44 10.65 -2.66
CA PHE A 25 -8.47 9.41 -3.43
C PHE A 25 -8.52 8.14 -2.58
N SER A 26 -8.08 8.19 -1.32
CA SER A 26 -8.17 7.05 -0.40
C SER A 26 -9.50 7.00 0.35
N GLY A 27 -10.11 8.16 0.63
CA GLY A 27 -11.28 8.30 1.49
C GLY A 27 -10.94 8.24 2.99
N LEU A 28 -9.66 8.35 3.37
CA LEU A 28 -9.22 8.52 4.74
C LEU A 28 -9.14 10.00 5.10
N SER A 29 -9.36 10.31 6.38
CA SER A 29 -9.13 11.66 6.91
C SER A 29 -7.63 11.96 7.03
N HIS A 30 -7.27 13.25 7.10
CA HIS A 30 -5.89 13.68 7.33
C HIS A 30 -5.31 13.14 8.64
N ASP A 31 -6.13 13.04 9.70
CA ASP A 31 -5.70 12.50 10.99
C ASP A 31 -5.33 11.01 10.87
N GLU A 32 -6.15 10.23 10.16
CA GLU A 32 -5.87 8.81 9.91
C GLU A 32 -4.63 8.60 9.05
N LEU A 33 -4.42 9.46 8.06
CA LEU A 33 -3.19 9.44 7.26
C LEU A 33 -1.97 9.82 8.09
N ALA A 34 -2.09 10.82 8.97
CA ALA A 34 -1.02 11.22 9.88
C ALA A 34 -0.63 10.07 10.83
N ASP A 35 -1.61 9.35 11.37
CA ASP A 35 -1.37 8.17 12.20
C ASP A 35 -0.66 7.05 11.42
N LEU A 36 -1.10 6.78 10.18
CA LEU A 36 -0.43 5.80 9.32
C LEU A 36 1.01 6.21 8.98
N VAL A 37 1.29 7.51 8.79
CA VAL A 37 2.65 8.03 8.63
C VAL A 37 3.46 7.85 9.91
N ALA A 38 2.89 8.17 11.07
CA ALA A 38 3.56 8.08 12.36
C ALA A 38 3.96 6.65 12.72
N ILE A 39 3.13 5.67 12.33
CA ILE A 39 3.41 4.23 12.51
C ILE A 39 4.35 3.69 11.42
N GLY A 40 4.62 4.46 10.36
CA GLY A 40 5.46 4.06 9.23
C GLY A 40 4.76 3.09 8.26
N ALA A 41 3.43 3.02 8.30
CA ALA A 41 2.65 2.20 7.37
C ALA A 41 2.61 2.82 5.97
N ILE A 42 2.62 4.15 5.89
CA ILE A 42 2.83 4.93 4.66
C ILE A 42 4.00 5.89 4.89
N GLU A 43 4.77 6.17 3.84
CA GLU A 43 5.94 7.04 3.94
C GLU A 43 5.88 8.13 2.87
N PRO A 44 6.12 9.41 3.25
CA PRO A 44 6.32 10.47 2.27
C PRO A 44 7.65 10.29 1.53
N ASP A 45 7.72 10.80 0.30
CA ASP A 45 8.97 10.91 -0.43
C ASP A 45 9.84 12.01 0.19
N ARG A 46 10.83 11.58 0.97
CA ARG A 46 11.77 12.47 1.67
C ARG A 46 12.76 13.17 0.74
N SER A 47 12.88 12.72 -0.52
CA SER A 47 13.75 13.34 -1.51
C SER A 47 13.07 14.48 -2.26
N ALA A 48 11.74 14.56 -2.20
CA ALA A 48 10.97 15.57 -2.90
C ALA A 48 10.62 16.72 -1.94
N ALA A 49 10.85 17.95 -2.39
CA ALA A 49 10.28 19.15 -1.76
C ALA A 49 8.95 19.46 -2.45
N PRO A 50 7.85 19.70 -1.72
CA PRO A 50 7.73 19.90 -0.26
C PRO A 50 7.69 18.58 0.55
N GLU A 51 7.99 18.64 1.87
CA GLU A 51 8.12 17.49 2.80
C GLU A 51 6.87 16.58 2.97
N HIS A 52 5.80 16.81 2.21
CA HIS A 52 4.49 16.15 2.36
C HIS A 52 3.94 15.62 1.03
N VAL A 53 4.83 15.18 0.14
CA VAL A 53 4.44 14.44 -1.06
C VAL A 53 4.67 12.95 -0.88
N PHE A 54 3.84 12.16 -1.53
CA PHE A 54 3.83 10.71 -1.45
C PHE A 54 3.91 10.13 -2.86
N PRO A 55 4.61 9.01 -3.05
CA PRO A 55 4.45 8.24 -4.28
C PRO A 55 2.98 7.92 -4.53
N ALA A 56 2.47 8.06 -5.76
CA ALA A 56 1.06 7.87 -6.08
C ALA A 56 0.57 6.44 -5.75
N GLN A 57 1.46 5.45 -5.77
CA GLN A 57 1.19 4.09 -5.30
C GLN A 57 0.72 4.02 -3.84
N THR A 58 1.06 5.02 -3.01
CA THR A 58 0.59 5.14 -1.62
C THR A 58 -0.92 5.25 -1.54
N ILE A 59 -1.60 5.77 -2.58
CA ILE A 59 -3.08 5.79 -2.66
C ILE A 59 -3.66 4.37 -2.58
N VAL A 60 -3.04 3.40 -3.26
CA VAL A 60 -3.49 2.00 -3.24
C VAL A 60 -3.34 1.41 -1.83
N LEU A 61 -2.25 1.73 -1.15
CA LEU A 61 -2.02 1.30 0.23
C LEU A 61 -3.05 1.91 1.19
N ALA A 62 -3.33 3.21 1.05
CA ALA A 62 -4.32 3.93 1.86
C ALA A 62 -5.76 3.42 1.61
N ARG A 63 -6.11 3.08 0.38
CA ARG A 63 -7.39 2.41 0.07
C ARG A 63 -7.50 1.04 0.72
N THR A 64 -6.40 0.28 0.73
CA THR A 64 -6.34 -1.03 1.40
C THR A 64 -6.49 -0.86 2.90
N ALA A 65 -5.85 0.15 3.50
CA ALA A 65 -6.00 0.50 4.91
C ALA A 65 -7.46 0.80 5.27
N ARG A 66 -8.14 1.64 4.47
CA ARG A 66 -9.56 1.97 4.64
C ARG A 66 -10.44 0.72 4.57
N ARG A 67 -10.22 -0.14 3.58
CA ARG A 67 -10.97 -1.39 3.44
C ARG A 67 -10.75 -2.33 4.62
N LEU A 68 -9.52 -2.48 5.11
CA LEU A 68 -9.24 -3.29 6.30
C LEU A 68 -9.94 -2.74 7.55
N ARG A 69 -9.93 -1.42 7.73
CA ARG A 69 -10.66 -0.76 8.82
C ARG A 69 -12.15 -1.05 8.73
N ASP A 70 -12.75 -0.85 7.56
CA ASP A 70 -14.20 -0.96 7.34
C ASP A 70 -14.67 -2.43 7.39
N ASP A 71 -13.89 -3.37 6.83
CA ASP A 71 -14.27 -4.79 6.73
C ASP A 71 -14.06 -5.56 8.04
N PHE A 72 -13.11 -5.14 8.88
CA PHE A 72 -12.71 -5.84 10.11
C PHE A 72 -12.91 -5.02 11.39
N GLU A 73 -13.47 -3.81 11.28
CA GLU A 73 -13.69 -2.88 12.40
C GLU A 73 -12.41 -2.62 13.22
N LEU A 74 -11.26 -2.58 12.55
CA LEU A 74 -9.96 -2.41 13.19
C LEU A 74 -9.72 -0.94 13.58
N ASP A 75 -9.04 -0.74 14.70
CA ASP A 75 -8.41 0.55 15.00
C ASP A 75 -7.18 0.79 14.11
N ILE A 76 -6.61 1.99 14.17
CA ILE A 76 -5.51 2.39 13.30
C ILE A 76 -4.24 1.54 13.50
N HIS A 77 -4.01 1.03 14.72
CA HIS A 77 -2.91 0.12 15.02
C HIS A 77 -3.15 -1.28 14.43
N GLY A 78 -4.38 -1.78 14.51
CA GLY A 78 -4.82 -3.02 13.88
C GLY A 78 -4.68 -2.95 12.37
N VAL A 79 -5.07 -1.84 11.75
CA VAL A 79 -4.88 -1.57 10.33
C VAL A 79 -3.40 -1.58 9.95
N ALA A 80 -2.55 -0.86 10.68
CA ALA A 80 -1.11 -0.84 10.42
C ALA A 80 -0.46 -2.24 10.55
N MET A 81 -0.87 -3.02 11.54
CA MET A 81 -0.44 -4.42 11.70
C MET A 81 -0.89 -5.29 10.53
N ALA A 82 -2.16 -5.18 10.12
CA ALA A 82 -2.70 -5.93 8.98
C ALA A 82 -1.98 -5.58 7.66
N LEU A 83 -1.69 -4.30 7.42
CA LEU A 83 -0.89 -3.86 6.27
C LEU A 83 0.52 -4.47 6.29
N ASN A 84 1.19 -4.49 7.45
CA ASN A 84 2.51 -5.10 7.59
C ASN A 84 2.47 -6.61 7.28
N LEU A 85 1.43 -7.31 7.75
CA LEU A 85 1.24 -8.73 7.46
C LEU A 85 0.98 -8.98 5.97
N LEU A 86 0.16 -8.16 5.31
CA LEU A 86 -0.06 -8.25 3.87
C LEU A 86 1.23 -8.02 3.08
N GLN A 87 2.05 -7.03 3.46
CA GLN A 87 3.36 -6.81 2.85
C GLN A 87 4.28 -8.02 3.01
N LYS A 88 4.30 -8.63 4.20
CA LYS A 88 5.07 -9.86 4.46
C LYS A 88 4.57 -11.04 3.61
N ILE A 89 3.26 -11.22 3.49
CA ILE A 89 2.67 -12.26 2.63
C ILE A 89 3.10 -12.04 1.19
N HIS A 90 2.98 -10.82 0.67
CA HIS A 90 3.36 -10.50 -0.71
C HIS A 90 4.86 -10.73 -0.98
N ALA A 91 5.71 -10.37 -0.03
CA ALA A 91 7.15 -10.62 -0.11
C ALA A 91 7.47 -12.14 -0.13
N LEU A 92 6.75 -12.93 0.67
CA LEU A 92 6.89 -14.38 0.69
C LEU A 92 6.40 -15.02 -0.60
N GLU A 93 5.24 -14.60 -1.13
CA GLU A 93 4.69 -15.06 -2.40
C GLU A 93 5.63 -14.74 -3.57
N THR A 94 6.21 -13.54 -3.59
CA THR A 94 7.20 -13.13 -4.59
C THR A 94 8.43 -14.02 -4.55
N ARG A 95 8.90 -14.36 -3.34
CA ARG A 95 10.04 -15.28 -3.16
C ARG A 95 9.71 -16.69 -3.62
N LEU A 96 8.50 -17.19 -3.34
CA LEU A 96 8.04 -18.50 -3.80
C LEU A 96 7.97 -18.55 -5.32
N ALA A 97 7.32 -17.57 -5.96
CA ALA A 97 7.24 -17.48 -7.43
C ALA A 97 8.63 -17.42 -8.09
N ALA A 98 9.58 -16.71 -7.47
CA ALA A 98 10.96 -16.66 -7.96
C ALA A 98 11.73 -17.99 -7.79
N LEU A 99 11.37 -18.83 -6.82
CA LEU A 99 11.92 -20.18 -6.67
C LEU A 99 11.29 -21.14 -7.68
N ASP A 100 9.98 -21.08 -7.89
CA ASP A 100 9.27 -21.90 -8.87
C ASP A 100 9.78 -21.63 -10.29
N ALA A 101 10.00 -20.37 -10.64
CA ALA A 101 10.59 -19.98 -11.92
C ALA A 101 12.02 -20.51 -12.13
N LYS A 102 12.75 -20.81 -11.06
CA LYS A 102 14.10 -21.41 -11.09
C LYS A 102 14.10 -22.93 -11.13
N LEU A 103 12.95 -23.58 -10.92
CA LEU A 103 12.77 -25.03 -10.99
C LEU A 103 11.79 -25.45 -12.11
N PRO A 104 12.04 -25.10 -13.39
CA PRO A 104 11.10 -25.39 -14.49
C PRO A 104 10.96 -26.87 -14.87
N HIS A 105 11.53 -27.82 -14.12
CA HIS A 105 11.70 -29.22 -14.53
C HIS A 105 11.40 -30.23 -13.41
N LEU A 106 10.22 -30.20 -12.79
CA LEU A 106 9.75 -31.28 -11.91
C LEU A 106 8.22 -31.50 -12.02
N SER A 107 7.68 -31.41 -13.23
CA SER A 107 6.31 -31.83 -13.54
C SER A 107 6.31 -32.73 -14.77
#